data_AF-A0A833LSV2-F1
#
_entry.id   AF-A0A833LSV2-F1
#
_cell.length_a   1.000
_cell.length_b   1.000
_cell.length_c   1.000
_cell.angle_alpha   90.00
_cell.angle_beta   90.00
_cell.angle_gamma   90.00
#
_symmetry.space_group_name_H-M   'P 1'
#
loop_
_entity.id
_entity.type
_entity.pdbx_description
1 polymer ?
#
loop_
_entity_poly.entity_id
_entity_poly.type
_entity_poly.pdbx_seq_one_letter_code
_entity_poly.pdbx_strand_id
1 'polypeptide(L)'
;MNTHGNSAGSGAAASTAASDQVQRMREAIAQVVALGPRFLDGGTDADHMAHTMVDAVRHYAQQEHQLGYDGAAHSAEATQLQQVLAELMACGSGYLAQRCDAACVARTINYMVHEFGTQQLRTPS
;
A
#
# COMPACT_ATOMS: atom_id res chain seq x y z
N MET A 1 -23.59 11.79 -43.34
CA MET A 1 -23.12 10.49 -42.85
C MET A 1 -22.38 10.75 -41.54
N ASN A 2 -23.01 10.41 -40.42
CA ASN A 2 -22.52 10.72 -39.07
C ASN A 2 -21.50 9.67 -38.62
N THR A 3 -20.29 10.10 -38.27
CA THR A 3 -19.31 9.29 -37.55
C THR A 3 -19.52 9.48 -36.05
N HIS A 4 -20.33 8.63 -35.43
CA HIS A 4 -20.37 8.52 -33.97
C HIS A 4 -19.15 7.68 -33.54
N GLY A 5 -18.10 8.38 -33.11
CA GLY A 5 -16.92 7.79 -32.49
C GLY A 5 -17.28 7.13 -31.17
N ASN A 6 -16.83 5.89 -31.02
CA ASN A 6 -17.11 5.01 -29.91
C ASN A 6 -16.36 5.46 -28.63
N SER A 7 -16.95 6.34 -27.82
CA SER A 7 -16.37 6.83 -26.54
C SER A 7 -16.57 5.88 -25.36
N ALA A 8 -17.23 4.74 -25.55
CA ALA A 8 -17.61 3.83 -24.45
C ALA A 8 -16.45 2.93 -23.96
N GLY A 9 -15.40 2.72 -24.77
CA GLY A 9 -14.31 1.79 -24.43
C GLY A 9 -13.23 2.38 -23.50
N SER A 10 -12.95 3.68 -23.59
CA SER A 10 -11.86 4.32 -22.86
C SER A 10 -12.17 4.57 -21.39
N GLY A 11 -13.44 4.78 -21.05
CA GLY A 11 -13.87 5.00 -19.66
C GLY A 11 -13.82 3.74 -18.81
N ALA A 12 -14.31 2.62 -19.35
CA ALA A 12 -14.31 1.34 -18.64
C ALA A 12 -12.89 0.82 -18.35
N ALA A 13 -11.97 0.91 -19.33
CA ALA A 13 -10.58 0.49 -19.16
C ALA A 13 -9.83 1.33 -18.12
N ALA A 14 -10.06 2.65 -18.09
CA ALA A 14 -9.49 3.53 -17.07
C ALA A 14 -10.06 3.24 -15.67
N SER A 15 -11.35 2.94 -15.56
CA SER A 15 -11.97 2.54 -14.29
C SER A 15 -11.42 1.19 -13.77
N THR A 16 -11.21 0.21 -14.65
CA THR A 16 -10.58 -1.06 -14.28
C THR A 16 -9.15 -0.86 -13.82
N ALA A 17 -8.33 -0.11 -14.57
CA ALA A 17 -6.95 0.18 -14.18
C ALA A 17 -6.85 0.87 -12.81
N ALA A 18 -7.76 1.80 -12.51
CA ALA A 18 -7.84 2.46 -11.22
C ALA A 18 -8.25 1.50 -10.08
N SER A 19 -9.22 0.61 -10.34
CA SER A 19 -9.62 -0.44 -9.39
C SER A 19 -8.47 -1.40 -9.10
N ASP A 20 -7.75 -1.82 -10.13
CA ASP A 20 -6.63 -2.76 -9.99
C ASP A 20 -5.45 -2.11 -9.24
N GLN A 21 -5.20 -0.81 -9.45
CA GLN A 21 -4.20 -0.07 -8.70
C GLN A 21 -4.54 -0.01 -7.21
N VAL A 22 -5.79 0.31 -6.88
CA VAL A 22 -6.28 0.31 -5.49
C VAL A 22 -6.05 -1.05 -4.84
N GLN A 23 -6.38 -2.13 -5.54
CA GLN A 23 -6.20 -3.48 -5.03
C GLN A 23 -4.72 -3.79 -4.72
N ARG A 24 -3.81 -3.46 -5.63
CA ARG A 24 -2.36 -3.64 -5.41
C ARG A 24 -1.83 -2.81 -4.23
N MET A 25 -2.32 -1.58 -4.05
CA MET A 25 -1.94 -0.74 -2.89
C MET A 25 -2.43 -1.36 -1.58
N ARG A 26 -3.67 -1.89 -1.57
CA ARG A 26 -4.23 -2.58 -0.40
C ARG A 26 -3.44 -3.85 -0.07
N GLU A 27 -2.99 -4.59 -1.07
CA GLU A 27 -2.13 -5.77 -0.89
C GLU A 27 -0.78 -5.42 -0.27
N ALA A 28 -0.14 -4.34 -0.72
CA ALA A 28 1.10 -3.87 -0.11
C ALA A 28 0.92 -3.47 1.37
N ILE A 29 -0.16 -2.74 1.68
CA ILE A 29 -0.53 -2.41 3.07
C ILE A 29 -0.82 -3.68 3.87
N ALA A 30 -1.51 -4.64 3.27
CA ALA A 30 -1.92 -5.88 3.93
C ALA A 30 -0.73 -6.72 4.39
N GLN A 31 0.35 -6.77 3.61
CA GLN A 31 1.59 -7.47 3.99
C GLN A 31 2.17 -6.94 5.30
N VAL A 32 2.21 -5.61 5.46
CA VAL A 32 2.71 -4.97 6.69
C VAL A 32 1.77 -5.23 7.86
N VAL A 33 0.46 -5.06 7.65
CA VAL A 33 -0.57 -5.26 8.68
C VAL A 33 -0.61 -6.70 9.18
N ALA A 34 -0.41 -7.68 8.31
CA ALA A 34 -0.41 -9.10 8.68
C ALA A 34 0.73 -9.46 9.63
N LEU A 35 1.90 -8.81 9.51
CA LEU A 35 3.03 -8.98 10.43
C LEU A 35 2.84 -8.19 11.74
N GLY A 36 1.96 -7.20 11.73
CA GLY A 36 1.78 -6.22 12.80
C GLY A 36 1.54 -6.80 14.19
N PRO A 37 0.54 -7.69 14.39
CA PRO A 37 0.27 -8.28 15.71
C PRO A 37 1.50 -8.96 16.32
N ARG A 38 2.23 -9.75 15.51
CA ARG A 38 3.43 -10.45 15.99
C ARG A 38 4.54 -9.48 16.41
N PHE A 39 4.70 -8.37 15.69
CA PHE A 39 5.65 -7.32 16.08
C PHE A 39 5.24 -6.60 17.36
N LEU A 40 3.94 -6.27 17.51
CA LEU A 40 3.43 -5.61 18.70
C LEU A 40 3.53 -6.49 19.96
N ASP A 41 3.42 -7.81 19.79
CA ASP A 41 3.61 -8.81 20.85
C ASP A 41 5.09 -9.18 21.09
N GLY A 42 6.02 -8.54 20.36
CA GLY A 42 7.47 -8.76 20.51
C GLY A 42 8.02 -10.03 19.83
N GLY A 43 7.21 -10.73 19.03
CA GLY A 43 7.61 -11.91 18.27
C GLY A 43 8.36 -11.64 16.96
N THR A 44 8.45 -10.38 16.56
CA THR A 44 9.21 -9.86 15.41
C THR A 44 9.96 -8.62 15.86
N ASP A 45 11.23 -8.46 15.48
CA ASP A 45 12.01 -7.25 15.80
C ASP A 45 11.70 -6.07 14.85
N ALA A 46 12.15 -4.88 15.25
CA ALA A 46 11.89 -3.65 14.50
C ALA A 46 12.67 -3.57 13.18
N ASP A 47 13.83 -4.22 13.06
CA ASP A 47 14.58 -4.31 11.80
C ASP A 47 13.77 -5.07 10.76
N HIS A 48 13.27 -6.26 11.10
CA HIS A 48 12.43 -7.06 10.22
C HIS A 48 11.17 -6.27 9.83
N MET A 49 10.45 -5.69 10.80
CA MET A 49 9.24 -4.92 10.50
C MET A 49 9.53 -3.73 9.56
N ALA A 50 10.61 -2.98 9.80
CA ALA A 50 10.99 -1.84 8.97
C ALA A 50 11.38 -2.27 7.54
N HIS A 51 12.07 -3.39 7.39
CA HIS A 51 12.34 -4.00 6.08
C HIS A 51 11.03 -4.39 5.37
N THR A 52 10.09 -5.03 6.07
CA THR A 52 8.77 -5.37 5.51
C THR A 52 8.01 -4.14 5.02
N MET A 53 8.02 -3.03 5.78
CA MET A 53 7.40 -1.77 5.35
C MET A 53 8.00 -1.26 4.03
N VAL A 54 9.33 -1.20 3.96
CA VAL A 54 10.04 -0.64 2.80
C VAL A 54 9.88 -1.55 1.58
N ASP A 55 10.01 -2.86 1.77
CA ASP A 55 9.95 -3.83 0.68
C ASP A 55 8.55 -3.95 0.09
N ALA A 56 7.48 -3.89 0.91
CA ALA A 56 6.11 -3.88 0.42
C ALA A 56 5.83 -2.68 -0.50
N VAL A 57 6.27 -1.48 -0.11
CA VAL A 57 6.08 -0.26 -0.91
C VAL A 57 6.94 -0.28 -2.17
N ARG A 58 8.18 -0.76 -2.09
CA ARG A 58 9.06 -0.92 -3.27
C ARG A 58 8.51 -1.93 -4.26
N HIS A 59 7.96 -3.04 -3.76
CA HIS A 59 7.35 -4.07 -4.59
C HIS A 59 6.14 -3.51 -5.35
N TYR A 60 5.26 -2.76 -4.68
CA TYR A 60 4.16 -2.06 -5.34
C TYR A 60 4.68 -1.13 -6.46
N ALA A 61 5.65 -0.26 -6.16
CA ALA A 61 6.19 0.66 -7.16
C ALA A 61 6.82 -0.08 -8.36
N GLN A 62 7.55 -1.17 -8.09
CA GLN A 62 8.11 -2.03 -9.13
C GLN A 62 7.02 -2.68 -9.99
N GLN A 63 5.93 -3.13 -9.38
CA GLN A 63 4.79 -3.72 -10.08
C GLN A 63 4.10 -2.69 -11.00
N GLU A 64 3.89 -1.46 -10.52
CA GLU A 64 3.32 -0.38 -11.33
C GLU A 64 4.20 -0.07 -12.55
N HIS A 65 5.52 0.02 -12.36
CA HIS A 65 6.47 0.24 -13.45
C HIS A 65 6.46 -0.88 -14.49
N GLN A 66 6.33 -2.14 -14.07
CA GLN A 66 6.22 -3.28 -14.99
C GLN A 66 4.94 -3.23 -15.84
N LEU A 67 3.89 -2.59 -15.32
CA LEU A 67 2.62 -2.36 -16.02
C LEU A 67 2.64 -1.08 -16.88
N GLY A 68 3.77 -0.36 -16.91
CA GLY A 68 3.92 0.89 -17.67
C GLY A 68 3.41 2.13 -16.97
N TYR A 69 3.10 2.05 -15.67
CA TYR A 69 2.69 3.18 -14.85
C TYR A 69 3.88 3.81 -14.12
N ASP A 70 3.74 5.08 -13.73
CA ASP A 70 4.72 5.82 -12.93
C ASP A 70 4.48 5.69 -11.42
N GLY A 71 3.43 4.96 -11.03
CA GLY A 71 2.99 4.78 -9.64
C GLY A 71 2.18 5.95 -9.08
N ALA A 72 1.77 6.93 -9.90
CA ALA A 72 0.85 7.99 -9.48
C ALA A 72 -0.57 7.43 -9.29
N ALA A 73 -1.27 7.91 -8.25
CA ALA A 73 -2.65 7.53 -8.01
C ALA A 73 -3.60 7.97 -9.13
N HIS A 74 -4.43 7.04 -9.61
CA HIS A 74 -5.41 7.25 -10.68
C HIS A 74 -6.83 7.55 -10.16
N SER A 75 -7.05 7.50 -8.84
CA SER A 75 -8.35 7.73 -8.21
C SER A 75 -8.21 8.40 -6.84
N ALA A 76 -9.31 8.95 -6.31
CA ALA A 76 -9.32 9.53 -4.97
C ALA A 76 -8.97 8.51 -3.87
N GLU A 77 -9.43 7.27 -4.02
CA GLU A 77 -9.11 6.17 -3.12
C GLU A 77 -7.62 5.79 -3.22
N ALA A 78 -7.08 5.68 -4.43
CA ALA A 78 -5.65 5.43 -4.63
C ALA A 78 -4.80 6.56 -4.01
N THR A 79 -5.24 7.82 -4.09
CA THR A 79 -4.54 8.95 -3.44
C THR A 79 -4.47 8.79 -1.93
N GLN A 80 -5.55 8.33 -1.29
CA GLN A 80 -5.55 8.07 0.15
C GLN A 80 -4.61 6.93 0.51
N LEU A 81 -4.66 5.83 -0.24
CA LEU A 81 -3.75 4.69 -0.02
C LEU A 81 -2.30 5.06 -0.32
N GLN A 82 -2.04 5.98 -1.26
CA GLN A 82 -0.69 6.46 -1.55
C GLN A 82 -0.07 7.19 -0.36
N GLN A 83 -0.87 7.95 0.39
CA GLN A 83 -0.40 8.60 1.62
C GLN A 83 0.01 7.56 2.68
N VAL A 84 -0.75 6.46 2.77
CA VAL A 84 -0.42 5.35 3.66
C VAL A 84 0.88 4.66 3.24
N LEU A 85 1.06 4.38 1.94
CA LEU A 85 2.32 3.81 1.44
C LEU A 85 3.51 4.75 1.67
N ALA A 86 3.32 6.07 1.54
CA ALA A 86 4.35 7.05 1.84
C ALA A 86 4.74 7.05 3.33
N GLU A 87 3.78 6.92 4.23
CA GLU A 87 4.03 6.81 5.68
C GLU A 87 4.80 5.53 6.02
N LEU A 88 4.41 4.39 5.43
CA LEU A 88 5.14 3.13 5.59
C LEU A 88 6.59 3.25 5.12
N MET A 89 6.81 3.84 3.95
CA MET A 89 8.15 4.09 3.42
C MET A 89 8.95 5.03 4.33
N ALA A 90 8.35 6.11 4.81
CA ALA A 90 9.00 7.08 5.67
C ALA A 90 9.39 6.49 7.03
N CYS A 91 8.48 5.74 7.67
CA CYS A 91 8.72 5.10 8.96
C CYS A 91 9.79 4.02 8.86
N GLY A 92 9.65 3.08 7.91
CA GLY A 92 10.61 2.00 7.72
C GLY A 92 12.01 2.52 7.34
N SER A 93 12.10 3.41 6.36
CA SER A 93 13.39 4.01 5.98
C SER A 93 13.96 4.94 7.05
N GLY A 94 13.11 5.59 7.85
CA GLY A 94 13.50 6.38 9.00
C GLY A 94 14.22 5.54 10.05
N TYR A 95 13.64 4.38 10.39
CA TYR A 95 14.22 3.45 11.36
C TYR A 95 15.54 2.86 10.86
N LEU A 96 15.57 2.37 9.61
CA LEU A 96 16.79 1.80 9.00
C LEU A 96 17.92 2.83 8.88
N ALA A 97 17.58 4.12 8.76
CA ALA A 97 18.55 5.22 8.75
C ALA A 97 18.84 5.80 10.15
N GLN A 98 18.37 5.15 11.23
CA GLN A 98 18.54 5.58 12.62
C GLN A 98 17.98 6.99 12.92
N ARG A 99 16.96 7.43 12.16
CA ARG A 99 16.24 8.70 12.34
C ARG A 99 15.02 8.56 13.28
N CYS A 100 14.54 7.34 13.49
CA CYS A 100 13.53 7.03 14.51
C CYS A 100 13.83 5.68 15.17
N ASP A 101 13.19 5.41 16.31
CA ASP A 101 13.41 4.22 17.13
C ASP A 101 12.32 3.16 16.93
N ALA A 102 12.47 2.01 17.60
CA ALA A 102 11.50 0.92 17.54
C ALA A 102 10.11 1.33 18.08
N ALA A 103 10.04 2.31 19.00
CA ALA A 103 8.77 2.82 19.51
C ALA A 103 8.01 3.63 18.45
N CYS A 104 8.73 4.32 17.55
CA CYS A 104 8.14 4.95 16.37
C CYS A 104 7.48 3.92 15.45
N VAL A 105 8.22 2.85 15.12
CA VAL A 105 7.71 1.74 14.29
C VAL A 105 6.48 1.10 14.95
N ALA A 106 6.51 0.86 16.27
CA ALA A 106 5.38 0.32 17.04
C ALA A 106 4.13 1.19 16.96
N ARG A 107 4.25 2.52 17.08
CA ARG A 107 3.10 3.43 16.95
C ARG A 107 2.47 3.39 15.57
N THR A 108 3.30 3.42 14.52
CA THR A 108 2.81 3.31 13.13
C THR A 108 2.10 1.97 12.92
N ILE A 109 2.70 0.85 13.34
CA ILE A 109 2.07 -0.47 13.18
C ILE A 109 0.78 -0.60 13.98
N ASN A 110 0.74 -0.10 15.21
CA ASN A 110 -0.49 -0.13 16.00
C ASN A 110 -1.63 0.62 15.31
N TYR A 111 -1.34 1.79 14.73
CA TYR A 111 -2.31 2.52 13.91
C TYR A 111 -2.76 1.71 12.69
N MET A 112 -1.80 1.14 11.94
CA MET A 112 -2.09 0.36 10.74
C MET A 112 -2.93 -0.88 11.01
N VAL A 113 -2.65 -1.62 12.08
CA VAL A 113 -3.43 -2.80 12.49
C VAL A 113 -4.84 -2.40 12.89
N HIS A 114 -5.02 -1.29 13.61
CA HIS A 114 -6.35 -0.81 13.98
C HIS A 114 -7.17 -0.38 12.76
N GLU A 115 -6.56 0.36 11.83
CA GLU A 115 -7.24 0.93 10.68
C GLU A 115 -7.55 -0.13 9.60
N PHE A 116 -6.59 -1.03 9.33
CA PHE A 116 -6.64 -1.95 8.19
C PHE A 116 -6.78 -3.43 8.57
N GLY A 117 -6.57 -3.81 9.84
CA GLY A 117 -6.60 -5.21 10.29
C GLY A 117 -7.98 -5.87 10.18
N THR A 118 -9.07 -5.11 10.29
CA THR A 118 -10.44 -5.63 10.10
C THR A 118 -10.89 -5.65 8.64
N GLN A 119 -10.22 -4.89 7.77
CA GLN A 119 -10.55 -4.83 6.34
C GLN A 119 -10.11 -6.12 5.61
N GLN A 120 -9.05 -6.79 6.08
CA GLN A 120 -8.60 -8.08 5.53
C GLN A 120 -9.61 -9.22 5.73
N LEU A 121 -10.43 -9.17 6.79
CA LEU A 121 -11.44 -10.20 7.08
C LEU A 121 -12.71 -10.09 6.21
N ARG A 122 -12.80 -9.05 5.38
CA ARG A 122 -14.00 -8.72 4.59
C ARG A 122 -13.87 -8.98 3.08
N THR A 123 -12.71 -9.42 2.60
CA THR A 123 -12.51 -9.77 1.19
C THR A 123 -12.74 -11.28 1.02
N PRO A 124 -13.84 -11.73 0.39
CA PRO A 124 -14.01 -13.14 0.09
C PRO A 124 -12.96 -13.59 -0.94
N SER A 125 -12.35 -14.75 -0.70
CA SER A 125 -11.50 -15.49 -1.63
C SER A 125 -12.18 -15.76 -2.97
#